data_AF-A0A6A0B4Z5-F1
#
_entry.id   AF-A0A6A0B4Z5-F1
#
_cell.length_a   1.000
_cell.length_b   1.000
_cell.length_c   1.000
_cell.angle_alpha   90.00
_cell.angle_beta   90.00
_cell.angle_gamma   90.00
#
_symmetry.space_group_name_H-M   'P 1'
#
loop_
_entity.id
_entity.type
_entity.pdbx_description
1 polymer ?
#
loop_
_entity_poly.entity_id
_entity_poly.type
_entity_poly.pdbx_seq_one_letter_code
_entity_poly.pdbx_strand_id
1 'polypeptide(L)'
;MKSINKKIITVIIFQFALILTVMTAHASVVNQAIISQKIQPVQEKMQLGGIYSQNSAKNGGINMSYAAGKPQLVIIHDVGVDGGSIQNSISYMIRTQENAFVHAFVDGSQLITIADTAKKAWGAGIYGNRYGIQIEQMRVGSRDAFYKQIATLANWTSIQLLKYNMGAPKLMTSPNTVSPNPSSPLDGNIATHKMISYKWGGTDHTDPDEYWARFGYDANQFTELVTYYYNINKINYTPEIKSTAIEGNPATGTFKVRVKTNAATTTVKVPVWSNQNGQDDIVWYDAKKVGTGEFLATVSLALHGYESGNYSIAAYAYAGNNTAGVTISNDYAISLQALPNGQNRMYRIYNQNSGEHFYTASLPELRSLVVTNGWHYEGIGWLAPEKSTVPVYRVYNKNAGDHHYTTNVNEKNSLVKAGWKYEGIGWYSDDKKTVPVYRAYNKNAKAGSHNYTVNLAEQQNLIKLGWRNEGIGWYALGTGN
;
A
#
# COMPACT_ATOMS: atom_id res chain seq x y z
N MET A 1 34.53 2.52 47.78
CA MET A 1 33.47 1.49 47.78
C MET A 1 32.66 1.61 46.50
N LYS A 2 32.67 0.53 45.70
CA LYS A 2 31.68 0.08 44.68
C LYS A 2 31.24 1.10 43.62
N SER A 3 31.88 1.16 42.46
CA SER A 3 31.65 0.35 41.23
C SER A 3 30.18 0.14 40.88
N ILE A 4 29.68 0.88 39.88
CA ILE A 4 28.45 0.56 39.16
C ILE A 4 28.82 0.18 37.72
N ASN A 5 28.24 -0.95 37.32
CA ASN A 5 28.63 -1.82 36.23
C ASN A 5 28.47 -1.21 34.83
N LYS A 6 29.55 -1.29 34.05
CA LYS A 6 29.50 -1.54 32.60
C LYS A 6 28.83 -2.90 32.38
N LYS A 7 27.70 -2.97 31.65
CA LYS A 7 27.22 -4.17 30.93
C LYS A 7 25.89 -3.88 30.20
N ILE A 8 25.91 -3.23 29.04
CA ILE A 8 24.91 -3.43 27.96
C ILE A 8 25.57 -3.13 26.60
N ILE A 9 26.52 -3.95 26.18
CA ILE A 9 26.88 -4.12 24.76
C ILE A 9 27.33 -5.57 24.67
N THR A 10 26.46 -6.49 24.24
CA THR A 10 26.74 -7.79 23.57
C THR A 10 25.45 -8.62 23.55
N VAL A 11 24.53 -8.36 22.61
CA VAL A 11 23.47 -9.34 22.23
C VAL A 11 23.16 -9.27 20.71
N ILE A 12 24.13 -8.95 19.84
CA ILE A 12 23.92 -8.96 18.37
C ILE A 12 24.90 -9.91 17.64
N ILE A 13 25.61 -10.79 18.35
CA ILE A 13 26.65 -11.65 17.72
C ILE A 13 26.30 -13.15 17.75
N PHE A 14 25.25 -13.58 18.45
CA PHE A 14 24.95 -15.02 18.64
C PHE A 14 23.77 -15.58 17.81
N GLN A 15 23.35 -14.89 16.75
CA GLN A 15 22.32 -15.40 15.82
C GLN A 15 22.78 -15.47 14.35
N PHE A 16 24.09 -15.32 14.11
CA PHE A 16 24.71 -15.61 12.81
C PHE A 16 25.39 -17.00 12.76
N ALA A 17 25.49 -17.70 13.91
CA ALA A 17 26.20 -18.97 14.01
C ALA A 17 25.33 -20.23 13.81
N LEU A 18 24.04 -20.08 13.50
CA LEU A 18 23.10 -21.19 13.29
C LEU A 18 22.35 -21.11 11.95
N ILE A 19 23.03 -20.66 10.88
CA ILE A 19 22.64 -20.91 9.48
C ILE A 19 23.89 -21.37 8.71
N LEU A 20 24.64 -22.29 9.30
CA LEU A 20 25.80 -22.90 8.65
C LEU A 20 25.78 -24.42 8.76
N THR A 21 24.60 -25.01 8.54
CA THR A 21 24.53 -26.45 8.29
C THR A 21 23.49 -26.74 7.22
N VAL A 22 23.93 -27.52 6.24
CA VAL A 22 23.24 -28.08 5.07
C VAL A 22 23.19 -27.18 3.83
N MET A 23 24.27 -27.26 3.03
CA MET A 23 24.28 -27.56 1.58
C MET A 23 25.74 -27.73 1.14
N THR A 24 26.40 -28.81 1.56
CA THR A 24 27.65 -29.27 0.91
C THR A 24 27.27 -30.14 -0.28
N ALA A 25 26.94 -29.49 -1.39
CA ALA A 25 26.98 -30.07 -2.72
C ALA A 25 27.52 -28.99 -3.66
N HIS A 26 28.80 -29.12 -4.04
CA HIS A 26 29.47 -28.44 -5.15
C HIS A 26 29.05 -26.99 -5.49
N ALA A 27 29.03 -26.07 -4.52
CA ALA A 27 28.99 -24.64 -4.85
C ALA A 27 30.13 -24.32 -5.81
N SER A 28 29.85 -23.67 -6.94
CA SER A 28 30.88 -23.37 -7.93
C SER A 28 32.01 -22.51 -7.36
N VAL A 29 33.18 -22.54 -8.00
CA VAL A 29 34.36 -21.74 -7.59
C VAL A 29 33.99 -20.26 -7.43
N VAL A 30 33.11 -19.74 -8.30
CA VAL A 30 32.59 -18.38 -8.24
C VAL A 30 31.75 -18.15 -6.98
N ASN A 31 30.76 -19.00 -6.70
CA ASN A 31 29.91 -18.89 -5.52
C ASN A 31 30.72 -18.97 -4.23
N GLN A 32 31.66 -19.92 -4.16
CA GLN A 32 32.56 -20.06 -3.03
C GLN A 32 33.42 -18.81 -2.81
N ALA A 33 33.97 -18.22 -3.89
CA ALA A 33 34.73 -16.99 -3.81
C ALA A 33 33.87 -15.82 -3.29
N ILE A 34 32.66 -15.63 -3.84
CA ILE A 34 31.72 -14.59 -3.41
C ILE A 34 31.41 -14.69 -1.92
N ILE A 35 31.06 -15.89 -1.46
CA ILE A 35 30.64 -16.14 -0.07
C ILE A 35 31.83 -16.02 0.89
N SER A 36 32.96 -16.65 0.58
CA SER A 36 34.14 -16.66 1.46
C SER A 36 34.78 -15.27 1.60
N GLN A 37 34.84 -14.51 0.52
CA GLN A 37 35.34 -13.13 0.52
C GLN A 37 34.30 -12.13 1.04
N LYS A 38 33.08 -12.58 1.35
CA LYS A 38 31.97 -11.75 1.83
C LYS A 38 31.70 -10.55 0.91
N ILE A 39 31.72 -10.80 -0.40
CA ILE A 39 31.50 -9.75 -1.39
C ILE A 39 30.13 -9.12 -1.16
N GLN A 40 30.13 -7.83 -0.84
CA GLN A 40 28.92 -7.10 -0.52
C GLN A 40 28.15 -6.78 -1.82
N PRO A 41 26.85 -7.09 -1.93
CA PRO A 41 26.02 -6.60 -3.03
C PRO A 41 26.03 -5.07 -3.12
N VAL A 42 25.93 -4.52 -4.33
CA VAL A 42 25.69 -3.09 -4.53
C VAL A 42 24.25 -2.75 -4.15
N GLN A 43 24.04 -1.60 -3.51
CA GLN A 43 22.69 -1.11 -3.20
C GLN A 43 21.96 -0.70 -4.48
N GLU A 44 20.68 -1.06 -4.56
CA GLU A 44 19.81 -0.68 -5.67
C GLU A 44 19.57 0.84 -5.69
N LYS A 45 19.76 1.45 -6.86
CA LYS A 45 19.36 2.82 -7.15
C LYS A 45 18.11 2.83 -8.01
N MET A 46 17.07 3.53 -7.55
CA MET A 46 15.86 3.75 -8.34
C MET A 46 16.06 4.96 -9.26
N GLN A 47 15.80 4.79 -10.55
CA GLN A 47 15.79 5.82 -11.58
C GLN A 47 14.51 5.70 -12.42
N LEU A 48 13.37 5.79 -11.74
CA LEU A 48 12.05 5.65 -12.36
C LEU A 48 11.64 6.93 -13.12
N GLY A 49 10.65 6.78 -13.99
CA GLY A 49 10.03 7.89 -14.75
C GLY A 49 10.54 8.05 -16.18
N GLY A 50 11.65 7.41 -16.54
CA GLY A 50 12.17 7.39 -17.91
C GLY A 50 11.38 6.48 -18.85
N ILE A 51 10.77 5.40 -18.33
CA ILE A 51 9.99 4.44 -19.11
C ILE A 51 8.50 4.82 -19.09
N TYR A 52 8.05 5.60 -20.07
CA TYR A 52 6.62 5.91 -20.26
C TYR A 52 5.83 4.73 -20.82
N SER A 53 6.48 3.72 -21.43
CA SER A 53 5.83 2.50 -21.93
C SER A 53 5.04 1.74 -20.86
N GLN A 54 5.34 1.95 -19.57
CA GLN A 54 4.58 1.38 -18.44
C GLN A 54 3.38 2.22 -17.98
N ASN A 55 3.13 3.37 -18.60
CA ASN A 55 2.00 4.25 -18.33
C ASN A 55 0.94 4.09 -19.42
N SER A 56 -0.22 3.52 -19.07
CA SER A 56 -1.32 3.28 -20.01
C SER A 56 -1.80 4.56 -20.71
N ALA A 57 -1.75 5.71 -20.03
CA ALA A 57 -2.11 7.00 -20.61
C ALA A 57 -1.11 7.52 -21.65
N LYS A 58 0.12 6.97 -21.69
CA LYS A 58 1.21 7.39 -22.58
C LYS A 58 1.61 6.35 -23.62
N ASN A 59 1.18 5.09 -23.47
CA ASN A 59 1.56 3.97 -24.34
C ASN A 59 0.42 3.53 -25.29
N GLY A 60 -0.60 4.38 -25.49
CA GLY A 60 -1.75 4.04 -26.33
C GLY A 60 -2.81 3.15 -25.64
N GLY A 61 -2.86 3.13 -24.30
CA GLY A 61 -3.86 2.38 -23.54
C GLY A 61 -3.49 0.92 -23.26
N ILE A 62 -2.24 0.52 -23.54
CA ILE A 62 -1.79 -0.86 -23.35
C ILE A 62 -1.71 -1.20 -21.85
N ASN A 63 -2.39 -2.28 -21.46
CA ASN A 63 -2.38 -2.79 -20.10
C ASN A 63 -1.03 -3.47 -19.77
N MET A 64 -0.27 -2.81 -18.89
CA MET A 64 1.04 -3.28 -18.44
C MET A 64 1.00 -4.06 -17.12
N SER A 65 -0.18 -4.38 -16.60
CA SER A 65 -0.32 -5.24 -15.43
C SER A 65 -0.05 -6.72 -15.74
N TYR A 66 0.51 -7.43 -14.77
CA TYR A 66 0.59 -8.88 -14.79
C TYR A 66 -0.79 -9.51 -14.58
N ALA A 67 -1.07 -10.63 -15.24
CA ALA A 67 -2.37 -11.32 -15.12
C ALA A 67 -2.65 -11.79 -13.68
N ALA A 68 -1.63 -12.24 -12.97
CA ALA A 68 -1.72 -12.64 -11.55
C ALA A 68 -1.71 -11.44 -10.58
N GLY A 69 -1.77 -10.20 -11.07
CA GLY A 69 -1.59 -8.97 -10.28
C GLY A 69 -0.16 -8.72 -9.80
N LYS A 70 0.76 -9.66 -10.04
CA LYS A 70 2.18 -9.61 -9.65
C LYS A 70 3.05 -10.42 -10.62
N PRO A 71 4.35 -10.12 -10.74
CA PRO A 71 5.29 -10.96 -11.47
C PRO A 71 5.44 -12.34 -10.80
N GLN A 72 5.84 -13.31 -11.61
CA GLN A 72 6.03 -14.71 -11.19
C GLN A 72 7.40 -15.28 -11.56
N LEU A 73 8.21 -14.51 -12.30
CA LEU A 73 9.49 -14.92 -12.86
C LEU A 73 10.48 -13.76 -12.81
N VAL A 74 11.76 -14.04 -12.62
CA VAL A 74 12.86 -13.11 -12.91
C VAL A 74 13.65 -13.68 -14.09
N ILE A 75 13.79 -12.88 -15.14
CA ILE A 75 14.50 -13.21 -16.38
C ILE A 75 15.82 -12.45 -16.40
N ILE A 76 16.90 -13.21 -16.55
CA ILE A 76 18.26 -12.69 -16.55
C ILE A 76 18.72 -12.55 -18.00
N HIS A 77 19.23 -11.36 -18.31
CA HIS A 77 19.78 -10.99 -19.61
C HIS A 77 21.24 -10.57 -19.49
N ASP A 78 21.89 -10.43 -20.64
CA ASP A 78 23.08 -9.60 -20.79
C ASP A 78 22.98 -8.73 -22.05
N VAL A 79 23.65 -7.58 -22.02
CA VAL A 79 23.53 -6.55 -23.08
C VAL A 79 24.09 -6.98 -24.45
N GLY A 80 24.73 -8.14 -24.57
CA GLY A 80 25.24 -8.69 -25.82
C GLY A 80 26.51 -8.05 -26.36
N VAL A 81 27.02 -7.01 -25.71
CA VAL A 81 28.19 -6.24 -26.16
C VAL A 81 29.23 -6.10 -25.06
N ASP A 82 30.51 -6.30 -25.42
CA ASP A 82 31.64 -6.11 -24.52
C ASP A 82 31.97 -4.64 -24.36
N GLY A 83 32.22 -4.21 -23.12
CA GLY A 83 32.47 -2.81 -22.79
C GLY A 83 31.21 -1.94 -22.76
N GLY A 84 31.40 -0.62 -22.77
CA GLY A 84 30.34 0.36 -22.56
C GLY A 84 30.06 0.66 -21.09
N SER A 85 29.08 1.53 -20.84
CA SER A 85 28.68 1.92 -19.48
C SER A 85 27.19 1.66 -19.27
N ILE A 86 26.82 1.35 -18.03
CA ILE A 86 25.42 1.15 -17.65
C ILE A 86 24.55 2.36 -18.00
N GLN A 87 25.10 3.58 -17.89
CA GLN A 87 24.38 4.82 -18.22
C GLN A 87 24.11 4.96 -19.71
N ASN A 88 25.05 4.54 -20.56
CA ASN A 88 24.84 4.56 -22.01
C ASN A 88 23.75 3.56 -22.42
N SER A 89 23.75 2.36 -21.83
CA SER A 89 22.72 1.34 -22.06
C SER A 89 21.34 1.82 -21.60
N ILE A 90 21.25 2.40 -20.40
CA ILE A 90 20.01 3.00 -19.89
C ILE A 90 19.53 4.13 -20.81
N SER A 91 20.43 5.03 -21.21
CA SER A 91 20.09 6.15 -22.09
C SER A 91 19.60 5.68 -23.45
N TYR A 92 20.23 4.65 -24.01
CA TYR A 92 19.78 4.02 -25.25
C TYR A 92 18.38 3.41 -25.07
N MET A 93 18.19 2.60 -24.03
CA MET A 93 16.92 1.92 -23.76
C MET A 93 15.76 2.88 -23.52
N ILE A 94 15.98 3.99 -22.80
CA ILE A 94 14.94 5.02 -22.61
C ILE A 94 14.52 5.64 -23.95
N ARG A 95 15.47 5.88 -24.88
CA ARG A 95 15.15 6.41 -26.20
C ARG A 95 14.44 5.40 -27.11
N THR A 96 14.67 4.10 -26.90
CA THR A 96 14.14 3.02 -27.76
C THR A 96 13.08 2.16 -27.07
N GLN A 97 12.50 2.63 -25.97
CA GLN A 97 11.62 1.85 -25.08
C GLN A 97 10.33 1.33 -25.71
N GLU A 98 9.94 1.84 -26.88
CA GLU A 98 8.82 1.32 -27.65
C GLU A 98 9.15 -0.01 -28.33
N ASN A 99 10.43 -0.27 -28.60
CA ASN A 99 10.91 -1.51 -29.17
C ASN A 99 11.18 -2.55 -28.08
N ALA A 100 11.99 -2.17 -27.09
CA ALA A 100 12.34 -3.02 -25.98
C ALA A 100 12.78 -2.22 -24.76
N PHE A 101 12.44 -2.71 -23.58
CA PHE A 101 13.00 -2.25 -22.33
C PHE A 101 12.97 -3.36 -21.26
N VAL A 102 13.83 -3.24 -20.26
CA VAL A 102 13.87 -4.09 -19.07
C VAL A 102 13.63 -3.27 -17.80
N HIS A 103 13.58 -3.92 -16.64
CA HIS A 103 13.34 -3.24 -15.37
C HIS A 103 14.60 -2.65 -14.77
N ALA A 104 15.72 -3.36 -14.88
CA ALA A 104 16.94 -3.02 -14.18
C ALA A 104 18.19 -3.36 -14.99
N PHE A 105 19.29 -2.75 -14.59
CA PHE A 105 20.63 -3.02 -15.09
C PHE A 105 21.61 -3.25 -13.93
N VAL A 106 22.62 -4.08 -14.15
CA VAL A 106 23.67 -4.35 -13.16
C VAL A 106 25.05 -4.47 -13.82
N ASP A 107 26.06 -3.88 -13.19
CA ASP A 107 27.47 -4.09 -13.51
C ASP A 107 28.28 -4.42 -12.24
N GLY A 108 29.61 -4.44 -12.33
CA GLY A 108 30.49 -4.72 -11.19
C GLY A 108 30.49 -3.65 -10.08
N SER A 109 29.73 -2.56 -10.22
CA SER A 109 29.75 -1.40 -9.33
C SER A 109 28.40 -0.73 -9.13
N GLN A 110 27.41 -0.98 -10.00
CA GLN A 110 26.10 -0.32 -10.01
C GLN A 110 24.97 -1.34 -10.17
N LEU A 111 23.82 -1.03 -9.54
CA LEU A 111 22.53 -1.67 -9.75
C LEU A 111 21.48 -0.58 -9.88
N ILE A 112 20.83 -0.49 -11.04
CA ILE A 112 19.92 0.61 -11.35
C ILE A 112 18.60 0.07 -11.91
N THR A 113 17.50 0.37 -11.22
CA THR A 113 16.14 0.02 -11.64
C THR A 113 15.48 1.22 -12.30
N ILE A 114 15.10 1.06 -13.56
CA ILE A 114 14.58 2.12 -14.45
C ILE A 114 13.08 2.01 -14.73
N ALA A 115 12.49 0.84 -14.45
CA ALA A 115 11.06 0.58 -14.66
C ALA A 115 10.44 -0.07 -13.41
N ASP A 116 9.13 0.14 -13.20
CA ASP A 116 8.36 -0.41 -12.09
C ASP A 116 8.24 -1.94 -12.22
N THR A 117 8.83 -2.67 -11.28
CA THR A 117 8.81 -4.15 -11.25
C THR A 117 7.45 -4.76 -10.94
N ALA A 118 6.45 -3.95 -10.55
CA ALA A 118 5.07 -4.41 -10.43
C ALA A 118 4.30 -4.44 -11.78
N LYS A 119 4.92 -3.95 -12.86
CA LYS A 119 4.37 -3.92 -14.22
C LYS A 119 5.27 -4.70 -15.17
N LYS A 120 4.75 -5.12 -16.31
CA LYS A 120 5.50 -5.85 -17.35
C LYS A 120 6.61 -4.99 -17.97
N ALA A 121 7.54 -5.66 -18.63
CA ALA A 121 8.52 -5.08 -19.55
C ALA A 121 8.49 -5.81 -20.91
N TRP A 122 9.22 -5.30 -21.91
CA TRP A 122 9.23 -5.79 -23.29
C TRP A 122 10.62 -6.21 -23.78
N GLY A 123 11.32 -7.07 -23.03
CA GLY A 123 12.68 -7.52 -23.41
C GLY A 123 12.84 -9.04 -23.58
N ALA A 124 11.81 -9.85 -23.33
CA ALA A 124 11.93 -11.32 -23.31
C ALA A 124 10.88 -12.06 -24.15
N GLY A 125 10.47 -11.45 -25.28
CA GLY A 125 9.41 -12.00 -26.14
C GLY A 125 8.02 -12.05 -25.48
N ILE A 126 6.99 -12.34 -26.28
CA ILE A 126 5.59 -12.25 -25.80
C ILE A 126 5.29 -13.17 -24.61
N TYR A 127 5.98 -14.30 -24.48
CA TYR A 127 5.74 -15.26 -23.40
C TYR A 127 6.51 -14.90 -22.12
N GLY A 128 7.79 -14.53 -22.22
CA GLY A 128 8.56 -14.06 -21.06
C GLY A 128 7.97 -12.80 -20.43
N ASN A 129 7.54 -11.85 -21.26
CA ASN A 129 6.91 -10.59 -20.84
C ASN A 129 5.62 -10.79 -20.01
N ARG A 130 4.95 -11.94 -20.11
CA ARG A 130 3.72 -12.24 -19.34
C ARG A 130 3.98 -12.44 -17.84
N TYR A 131 5.19 -12.87 -17.48
CA TYR A 131 5.53 -13.34 -16.12
C TYR A 131 6.70 -12.59 -15.50
N GLY A 132 7.64 -12.14 -16.34
CA GLY A 132 8.98 -11.78 -15.94
C GLY A 132 9.18 -10.33 -15.50
N ILE A 133 9.80 -10.15 -14.35
CA ILE A 133 10.75 -9.04 -14.14
C ILE A 133 11.99 -9.36 -14.99
N GLN A 134 12.66 -8.35 -15.53
CA GLN A 134 13.76 -8.49 -16.49
C GLN A 134 14.91 -7.60 -16.08
N ILE A 135 16.13 -8.13 -16.07
CA ILE A 135 17.34 -7.40 -15.68
C ILE A 135 18.48 -7.69 -16.66
N GLU A 136 19.17 -6.62 -17.06
CA GLU A 136 20.31 -6.65 -17.98
C GLU A 136 21.64 -6.59 -17.22
N GLN A 137 22.53 -7.53 -17.52
CA GLN A 137 23.92 -7.48 -17.06
C GLN A 137 24.80 -6.78 -18.10
N MET A 138 25.61 -5.81 -17.66
CA MET A 138 26.73 -5.33 -18.48
C MET A 138 27.81 -6.42 -18.57
N ARG A 139 28.51 -6.57 -19.71
CA ARG A 139 29.64 -7.51 -19.79
C ARG A 139 30.89 -6.90 -19.16
N VAL A 140 31.38 -7.47 -18.06
CA VAL A 140 32.58 -7.00 -17.35
C VAL A 140 33.82 -7.81 -17.73
N GLY A 141 35.00 -7.18 -17.66
CA GLY A 141 36.26 -7.77 -18.15
C GLY A 141 37.14 -8.46 -17.09
N SER A 142 36.77 -8.42 -15.81
CA SER A 142 37.59 -8.99 -14.72
C SER A 142 36.79 -9.88 -13.78
N ARG A 143 37.47 -10.85 -13.15
CA ARG A 143 36.84 -11.77 -12.19
C ARG A 143 36.23 -11.02 -11.00
N ASP A 144 36.93 -10.02 -10.46
CA ASP A 144 36.44 -9.26 -9.31
C ASP A 144 35.16 -8.47 -9.65
N ALA A 145 35.11 -7.84 -10.82
CA ALA A 145 33.92 -7.16 -11.29
C ALA A 145 32.77 -8.15 -11.53
N PHE A 146 33.06 -9.33 -12.09
CA PHE A 146 32.07 -10.39 -12.31
C PHE A 146 31.51 -10.90 -10.98
N TYR A 147 32.36 -11.16 -9.98
CA TYR A 147 31.92 -11.62 -8.67
C TYR A 147 31.01 -10.59 -7.98
N LYS A 148 31.38 -9.31 -8.04
CA LYS A 148 30.56 -8.22 -7.51
C LYS A 148 29.23 -8.07 -8.26
N GLN A 149 29.24 -8.21 -9.58
CA GLN A 149 28.02 -8.19 -10.41
C GLN A 149 27.10 -9.36 -10.06
N ILE A 150 27.60 -10.59 -10.03
CA ILE A 150 26.81 -11.80 -9.74
C ILE A 150 26.27 -11.80 -8.31
N ALA A 151 27.08 -11.38 -7.32
CA ALA A 151 26.61 -11.18 -5.94
C ALA A 151 25.44 -10.18 -5.88
N THR A 152 25.58 -9.07 -6.61
CA THR A 152 24.56 -8.01 -6.68
C THR A 152 23.29 -8.50 -7.35
N LEU A 153 23.42 -9.14 -8.51
CA LEU A 153 22.33 -9.70 -9.29
C LEU A 153 21.57 -10.77 -8.49
N ALA A 154 22.28 -11.74 -7.89
CA ALA A 154 21.66 -12.82 -7.13
C ALA A 154 20.91 -12.28 -5.90
N ASN A 155 21.52 -11.33 -5.18
CA ASN A 155 20.86 -10.66 -4.06
C ASN A 155 19.60 -9.91 -4.50
N TRP A 156 19.67 -9.12 -5.58
CA TRP A 156 18.51 -8.40 -6.11
C TRP A 156 17.40 -9.34 -6.58
N THR A 157 17.73 -10.41 -7.30
CA THR A 157 16.77 -11.45 -7.71
C THR A 157 16.07 -12.06 -6.50
N SER A 158 16.83 -12.41 -5.45
CA SER A 158 16.25 -12.96 -4.22
C SER A 158 15.26 -12.00 -3.54
N ILE A 159 15.57 -10.70 -3.56
CA ILE A 159 14.69 -9.64 -3.05
C ILE A 159 13.41 -9.55 -3.89
N GLN A 160 13.49 -9.66 -5.22
CA GLN A 160 12.28 -9.65 -6.06
C GLN A 160 11.39 -10.87 -5.77
N LEU A 161 11.98 -12.06 -5.64
CA LEU A 161 11.23 -13.29 -5.29
C LEU A 161 10.47 -13.13 -3.96
N LEU A 162 11.14 -12.58 -2.95
CA LEU A 162 10.55 -12.31 -1.64
C LEU A 162 9.49 -11.21 -1.69
N LYS A 163 9.82 -10.05 -2.26
CA LYS A 163 8.93 -8.88 -2.37
C LYS A 163 7.58 -9.25 -3.01
N TYR A 164 7.61 -10.08 -4.05
CA TYR A 164 6.41 -10.48 -4.80
C TYR A 164 5.85 -11.84 -4.37
N ASN A 165 6.43 -12.50 -3.35
CA ASN A 165 6.01 -13.82 -2.88
C ASN A 165 5.92 -14.83 -4.04
N MET A 166 7.04 -15.03 -4.76
CA MET A 166 7.17 -15.94 -5.90
C MET A 166 7.58 -17.37 -5.49
N GLY A 167 7.73 -17.63 -4.19
CA GLY A 167 8.22 -18.89 -3.64
C GLY A 167 9.75 -18.99 -3.57
N ALA A 168 10.24 -20.14 -3.11
CA ALA A 168 11.67 -20.41 -3.03
C ALA A 168 12.32 -20.41 -4.43
N PRO A 169 13.59 -20.01 -4.56
CA PRO A 169 14.31 -19.99 -5.84
C PRO A 169 14.23 -21.33 -6.55
N LYS A 170 13.78 -21.32 -7.80
CA LYS A 170 13.65 -22.50 -8.65
C LYS A 170 13.93 -22.11 -10.09
N LEU A 171 14.99 -22.68 -10.65
CA LEU A 171 15.29 -22.54 -12.06
C LEU A 171 14.17 -23.17 -12.90
N MET A 172 13.72 -22.46 -13.92
CA MET A 172 12.73 -22.97 -14.87
C MET A 172 13.27 -24.22 -15.59
N THR A 173 12.42 -25.16 -15.98
CA THR A 173 12.91 -26.23 -16.88
C THR A 173 12.93 -25.72 -18.32
N SER A 174 14.00 -26.02 -19.06
CA SER A 174 14.08 -25.76 -20.49
C SER A 174 14.65 -26.98 -21.23
N PRO A 175 14.20 -27.24 -22.47
CA PRO A 175 14.87 -28.19 -23.35
C PRO A 175 16.34 -27.82 -23.57
N ASN A 176 17.18 -28.79 -23.98
CA ASN A 176 18.59 -28.55 -24.32
C ASN A 176 18.79 -28.06 -25.77
N THR A 177 17.73 -28.14 -26.59
CA THR A 177 17.67 -27.66 -27.97
C THR A 177 16.44 -26.79 -28.16
N VAL A 178 16.40 -25.96 -29.20
CA VAL A 178 15.23 -25.11 -29.48
C VAL A 178 14.02 -26.00 -29.78
N SER A 179 13.06 -26.06 -28.86
CA SER A 179 11.82 -26.84 -28.98
C SER A 179 10.66 -26.11 -28.28
N PRO A 180 10.23 -24.96 -28.83
CA PRO A 180 9.29 -24.08 -28.16
C PRO A 180 7.89 -24.71 -28.10
N ASN A 181 7.32 -24.75 -26.90
CA ASN A 181 5.93 -25.09 -26.66
C ASN A 181 5.29 -23.98 -25.81
N PRO A 182 4.67 -22.96 -26.44
CA PRO A 182 3.97 -21.85 -25.78
C PRO A 182 2.94 -22.22 -24.70
N SER A 183 2.42 -23.45 -24.76
CA SER A 183 1.41 -23.96 -23.81
C SER A 183 2.04 -24.60 -22.57
N SER A 184 3.37 -24.75 -22.53
CA SER A 184 4.07 -25.31 -21.38
C SER A 184 3.88 -24.41 -20.16
N PRO A 185 3.53 -24.96 -18.99
CA PRO A 185 3.31 -24.14 -17.80
C PRO A 185 4.63 -23.52 -17.30
N LEU A 186 4.52 -22.38 -16.63
CA LEU A 186 5.60 -21.85 -15.81
C LEU A 186 5.87 -22.81 -14.65
N ASP A 187 7.11 -23.32 -14.54
CA ASP A 187 7.50 -24.33 -13.56
C ASP A 187 8.73 -23.95 -12.71
N GLY A 188 9.23 -22.73 -12.88
CA GLY A 188 10.25 -22.09 -12.04
C GLY A 188 9.97 -20.60 -11.90
N ASN A 189 10.80 -19.90 -11.14
CA ASN A 189 10.70 -18.45 -10.91
C ASN A 189 12.00 -17.71 -11.23
N ILE A 190 13.00 -18.40 -11.78
CA ILE A 190 14.22 -17.85 -12.35
C ILE A 190 14.42 -18.46 -13.75
N ALA A 191 14.78 -17.64 -14.73
CA ALA A 191 15.13 -18.10 -16.06
C ALA A 191 16.20 -17.20 -16.69
N THR A 192 16.99 -17.74 -17.61
CA THR A 192 17.75 -16.94 -18.58
C THR A 192 16.90 -16.66 -19.81
N HIS A 193 17.27 -15.68 -20.64
CA HIS A 193 16.57 -15.42 -21.89
C HIS A 193 16.56 -16.64 -22.81
N LYS A 194 17.69 -17.38 -22.89
CA LYS A 194 17.78 -18.66 -23.60
C LYS A 194 16.68 -19.65 -23.21
N MET A 195 16.44 -19.78 -21.91
CA MET A 195 15.43 -20.72 -21.42
C MET A 195 14.02 -20.31 -21.85
N ILE A 196 13.74 -19.01 -21.92
CA ILE A 196 12.48 -18.48 -22.49
C ILE A 196 12.37 -18.86 -23.96
N SER A 197 13.42 -18.58 -24.75
CA SER A 197 13.49 -18.90 -26.18
C SER A 197 13.27 -20.40 -26.43
N TYR A 198 13.89 -21.25 -25.63
CA TYR A 198 13.86 -22.71 -25.82
C TYR A 198 12.55 -23.33 -25.33
N LYS A 199 11.97 -22.84 -24.22
CA LYS A 199 10.73 -23.37 -23.64
C LYS A 199 9.49 -22.88 -24.37
N TRP A 200 9.43 -21.59 -24.71
CA TRP A 200 8.21 -20.94 -25.22
C TRP A 200 8.37 -20.30 -26.60
N GLY A 201 9.59 -19.97 -27.03
CA GLY A 201 9.82 -19.21 -28.26
C GLY A 201 9.33 -17.76 -28.14
N GLY A 202 9.01 -17.13 -29.27
CA GLY A 202 8.67 -15.69 -29.34
C GLY A 202 9.87 -14.76 -29.15
N THR A 203 11.06 -15.33 -29.05
CA THR A 203 12.40 -14.74 -29.03
C THR A 203 13.38 -15.88 -29.38
N ASP A 204 14.54 -15.55 -29.93
CA ASP A 204 15.61 -16.48 -30.32
C ASP A 204 16.94 -16.23 -29.57
N HIS A 205 16.89 -15.30 -28.62
CA HIS A 205 18.03 -14.89 -27.82
C HIS A 205 18.55 -16.03 -26.92
N THR A 206 19.86 -16.02 -26.65
CA THR A 206 20.54 -17.06 -25.85
C THR A 206 21.33 -16.51 -24.65
N ASP A 207 21.18 -15.23 -24.33
CA ASP A 207 21.79 -14.60 -23.16
C ASP A 207 21.25 -15.15 -21.83
N PRO A 208 22.05 -15.13 -20.75
CA PRO A 208 23.45 -14.71 -20.65
C PRO A 208 24.44 -15.89 -20.69
N ASP A 209 24.02 -17.06 -21.21
CA ASP A 209 24.77 -18.31 -21.11
C ASP A 209 26.23 -18.20 -21.61
N GLU A 210 26.44 -17.55 -22.76
CA GLU A 210 27.77 -17.35 -23.33
C GLU A 210 28.65 -16.47 -22.43
N TYR A 211 28.11 -15.36 -21.94
CA TYR A 211 28.82 -14.44 -21.05
C TYR A 211 29.22 -15.14 -19.74
N TRP A 212 28.30 -15.89 -19.13
CA TRP A 212 28.59 -16.63 -17.89
C TRP A 212 29.61 -17.74 -18.09
N ALA A 213 29.58 -18.45 -19.23
CA ALA A 213 30.55 -19.49 -19.54
C ALA A 213 31.99 -18.99 -19.58
N ARG A 214 32.24 -17.73 -19.96
CA ARG A 214 33.58 -17.09 -19.91
C ARG A 214 34.21 -17.10 -18.52
N PHE A 215 33.39 -17.14 -17.47
CA PHE A 215 33.82 -17.17 -16.07
C PHE A 215 33.64 -18.55 -15.42
N GLY A 216 33.30 -19.58 -16.20
CA GLY A 216 32.99 -20.92 -15.69
C GLY A 216 31.73 -20.94 -14.83
N TYR A 217 30.74 -20.10 -15.18
CA TYR A 217 29.49 -19.93 -14.45
C TYR A 217 28.27 -20.33 -15.30
N ASP A 218 27.16 -20.67 -14.65
CA ASP A 218 25.92 -21.07 -15.33
C ASP A 218 24.66 -20.74 -14.50
N ALA A 219 23.48 -21.01 -15.08
CA ALA A 219 22.19 -20.71 -14.46
C ALA A 219 21.86 -21.55 -13.20
N ASN A 220 22.39 -22.77 -13.08
CA ASN A 220 22.21 -23.59 -11.87
C ASN A 220 23.00 -22.95 -10.73
N GLN A 221 24.27 -22.62 -10.98
CA GLN A 221 25.14 -21.96 -10.01
C GLN A 221 24.59 -20.59 -9.60
N PHE A 222 24.04 -19.82 -10.56
CA PHE A 222 23.33 -18.58 -10.25
C PHE A 222 22.16 -18.83 -9.30
N THR A 223 21.34 -19.85 -9.57
CA THR A 223 20.18 -20.21 -8.74
C THR A 223 20.58 -20.64 -7.33
N GLU A 224 21.71 -21.33 -7.16
CA GLU A 224 22.28 -21.64 -5.85
C GLU A 224 22.64 -20.36 -5.06
N LEU A 225 23.27 -19.38 -5.72
CA LEU A 225 23.61 -18.13 -5.07
C LEU A 225 22.37 -17.29 -4.74
N VAL A 226 21.35 -17.30 -5.61
CA VAL A 226 20.04 -16.71 -5.30
C VAL A 226 19.42 -17.39 -4.08
N THR A 227 19.55 -18.71 -3.95
CA THR A 227 19.09 -19.47 -2.77
C THR A 227 19.79 -19.05 -1.49
N TYR A 228 21.11 -18.86 -1.54
CA TYR A 228 21.90 -18.32 -0.43
C TYR A 228 21.36 -16.95 0.03
N TYR A 229 21.24 -15.98 -0.89
CA TYR A 229 20.73 -14.66 -0.54
C TYR A 229 19.25 -14.67 -0.15
N TYR A 230 18.43 -15.53 -0.76
CA TYR A 230 17.02 -15.69 -0.42
C TYR A 230 16.86 -16.08 1.04
N ASN A 231 17.62 -17.07 1.52
CA ASN A 231 17.55 -17.52 2.91
C ASN A 231 17.96 -16.43 3.91
N ILE A 232 18.95 -15.60 3.55
CA ILE A 232 19.36 -14.45 4.37
C ILE A 232 18.29 -13.36 4.37
N ASN A 233 17.81 -12.97 3.18
CA ASN A 233 16.88 -11.86 3.01
C ASN A 233 15.47 -12.20 3.51
N LYS A 234 15.08 -13.49 3.51
CA LYS A 234 13.74 -13.95 3.91
C LYS A 234 13.29 -13.42 5.27
N ILE A 235 14.22 -13.23 6.19
CA ILE A 235 13.96 -12.68 7.53
C ILE A 235 13.33 -11.28 7.46
N ASN A 236 13.72 -10.47 6.49
CA ASN A 236 13.23 -9.10 6.31
C ASN A 236 11.90 -9.02 5.54
N TYR A 237 11.42 -10.14 4.99
CA TYR A 237 10.20 -10.20 4.17
C TYR A 237 9.17 -11.19 4.71
N THR A 238 9.42 -11.82 5.86
CA THR A 238 8.46 -12.69 6.54
C THR A 238 7.81 -11.88 7.66
N PRO A 239 6.62 -11.28 7.44
CA PRO A 239 5.95 -10.56 8.51
C PRO A 239 5.49 -11.55 9.58
N GLU A 240 5.46 -11.08 10.82
CA GLU A 240 5.01 -11.87 11.97
C GLU A 240 4.21 -10.96 12.89
N ILE A 241 3.05 -11.43 13.35
CA ILE A 241 2.28 -10.80 14.42
C ILE A 241 2.67 -11.48 15.73
N LYS A 242 3.27 -10.71 16.64
CA LYS A 242 3.76 -11.20 17.93
C LYS A 242 2.69 -11.16 19.02
N SER A 243 1.86 -10.13 19.02
CA SER A 243 0.76 -9.96 19.96
C SER A 243 -0.26 -8.95 19.46
N THR A 244 -1.50 -9.06 19.94
CA THR A 244 -2.58 -8.13 19.68
C THR A 244 -3.26 -7.70 20.98
N ALA A 245 -3.83 -6.51 21.01
CA ALA A 245 -4.64 -6.02 22.13
C ALA A 245 -5.73 -5.08 21.62
N ILE A 246 -6.92 -5.19 22.21
CA ILE A 246 -8.01 -4.22 22.02
C ILE A 246 -7.94 -3.22 23.18
N GLU A 247 -8.02 -1.94 22.86
CA GLU A 247 -7.85 -0.84 23.82
C GLU A 247 -9.00 0.17 23.74
N GLY A 248 -9.26 0.84 24.86
CA GLY A 248 -10.33 1.84 24.96
C GLY A 248 -11.67 1.23 25.34
N ASN A 249 -12.70 2.08 25.34
CA ASN A 249 -14.05 1.68 25.69
C ASN A 249 -14.95 1.79 24.44
N PRO A 250 -15.35 0.67 23.81
CA PRO A 250 -16.19 0.71 22.62
C PRO A 250 -17.54 1.41 22.86
N ALA A 251 -18.01 1.49 24.11
CA ALA A 251 -19.23 2.23 24.45
C ALA A 251 -19.15 3.73 24.09
N THR A 252 -17.95 4.29 23.89
CA THR A 252 -17.77 5.68 23.44
C THR A 252 -17.87 5.84 21.91
N GLY A 253 -18.19 4.76 21.18
CA GLY A 253 -18.31 4.76 19.72
C GLY A 253 -17.02 4.44 18.97
N THR A 254 -15.91 4.27 19.68
CA THR A 254 -14.61 3.94 19.08
C THR A 254 -13.81 3.02 20.00
N PHE A 255 -12.98 2.16 19.43
CA PHE A 255 -11.94 1.44 20.16
C PHE A 255 -10.68 1.34 19.29
N LYS A 256 -9.58 0.88 19.87
CA LYS A 256 -8.31 0.73 19.17
C LYS A 256 -7.87 -0.73 19.15
N VAL A 257 -7.17 -1.11 18.08
CA VAL A 257 -6.53 -2.42 17.97
C VAL A 257 -5.03 -2.19 17.82
N ARG A 258 -4.27 -2.58 18.83
CA ARG A 258 -2.82 -2.56 18.83
C ARG A 258 -2.29 -3.89 18.34
N VAL A 259 -1.33 -3.84 17.42
CA VAL A 259 -0.68 -5.01 16.83
C VAL A 259 0.83 -4.82 16.93
N LYS A 260 1.50 -5.74 17.64
CA LYS A 260 2.97 -5.80 17.70
C LYS A 260 3.47 -6.85 16.72
N THR A 261 4.51 -6.51 15.96
CA THR A 261 5.06 -7.33 14.89
C THR A 261 6.57 -7.49 15.00
N ASN A 262 7.16 -8.31 14.14
CA ASN A 262 8.59 -8.22 13.85
C ASN A 262 8.93 -6.98 13.01
N ALA A 263 10.23 -6.75 12.79
CA ALA A 263 10.74 -5.59 12.07
C ALA A 263 10.49 -5.65 10.54
N ALA A 264 10.20 -6.83 10.00
CA ALA A 264 9.90 -7.02 8.57
C ALA A 264 8.59 -6.37 8.16
N THR A 265 7.61 -6.29 9.06
CA THR A 265 6.30 -5.72 8.77
C THR A 265 6.36 -4.23 8.44
N THR A 266 5.85 -3.89 7.26
CA THR A 266 5.72 -2.51 6.78
C THR A 266 4.33 -1.93 6.99
N THR A 267 3.30 -2.78 6.90
CA THR A 267 1.89 -2.37 6.95
C THR A 267 1.08 -3.35 7.79
N VAL A 268 0.07 -2.85 8.52
CA VAL A 268 -0.91 -3.68 9.21
C VAL A 268 -2.32 -3.20 8.85
N LYS A 269 -3.21 -4.13 8.50
CA LYS A 269 -4.65 -3.89 8.33
C LYS A 269 -5.45 -4.70 9.33
N VAL A 270 -6.54 -4.10 9.83
CA VAL A 270 -7.42 -4.70 10.84
C VAL A 270 -8.84 -4.73 10.29
N PRO A 271 -9.30 -5.84 9.70
CA PRO A 271 -10.71 -5.98 9.35
C PRO A 271 -11.56 -6.18 10.60
N VAL A 272 -12.69 -5.48 10.61
CA VAL A 272 -13.72 -5.57 11.66
C VAL A 272 -15.09 -5.63 11.01
N TRP A 273 -15.99 -6.45 11.55
CA TRP A 273 -17.41 -6.46 11.21
C TRP A 273 -18.27 -6.87 12.42
N SER A 274 -19.53 -6.43 12.45
CA SER A 274 -20.53 -6.90 13.40
C SER A 274 -21.04 -8.27 12.98
N ASN A 275 -21.43 -9.13 13.91
CA ASN A 275 -21.90 -10.47 13.55
C ASN A 275 -23.41 -10.53 13.22
N GLN A 276 -24.14 -9.41 13.28
CA GLN A 276 -25.60 -9.39 13.20
C GLN A 276 -26.12 -9.89 11.84
N ASN A 277 -25.45 -9.50 10.74
CA ASN A 277 -25.85 -9.86 9.37
C ASN A 277 -24.68 -10.47 8.56
N GLY A 278 -23.72 -11.09 9.26
CA GLY A 278 -22.51 -11.64 8.63
C GLY A 278 -21.48 -10.56 8.36
N GLN A 279 -20.81 -10.56 7.20
CA GLN A 279 -19.77 -9.59 6.85
C GLN A 279 -20.29 -8.44 5.96
N ASP A 280 -21.60 -8.16 6.01
CA ASP A 280 -22.23 -7.10 5.22
C ASP A 280 -21.63 -5.71 5.53
N ASP A 281 -21.06 -5.59 6.72
CA ASP A 281 -20.65 -4.34 7.31
C ASP A 281 -19.10 -4.20 7.46
N ILE A 282 -18.33 -5.12 6.89
CA ILE A 282 -16.86 -5.20 7.05
C ILE A 282 -16.13 -3.92 6.63
N VAL A 283 -15.21 -3.46 7.50
CA VAL A 283 -14.31 -2.34 7.23
C VAL A 283 -12.87 -2.77 7.50
N TRP A 284 -11.98 -2.50 6.55
CA TRP A 284 -10.54 -2.75 6.66
C TRP A 284 -9.82 -1.49 7.14
N TYR A 285 -9.51 -1.44 8.43
CA TYR A 285 -8.82 -0.29 9.03
C TYR A 285 -7.31 -0.36 8.78
N ASP A 286 -6.73 0.70 8.20
CA ASP A 286 -5.29 0.88 8.13
C ASP A 286 -4.72 1.27 9.51
N ALA A 287 -3.81 0.44 10.04
CA ALA A 287 -3.18 0.72 11.31
C ALA A 287 -1.99 1.68 11.14
N LYS A 288 -1.92 2.72 11.96
CA LYS A 288 -0.81 3.68 11.96
C LYS A 288 0.37 3.09 12.74
N LYS A 289 1.58 3.21 12.20
CA LYS A 289 2.80 2.83 12.93
C LYS A 289 3.02 3.81 14.08
N VAL A 290 3.09 3.30 15.31
CA VAL A 290 3.26 4.09 16.54
C VAL A 290 4.56 3.81 17.28
N GLY A 291 5.31 2.80 16.83
CA GLY A 291 6.62 2.43 17.38
C GLY A 291 7.33 1.41 16.49
N THR A 292 8.55 1.03 16.88
CA THR A 292 9.29 -0.03 16.20
C THR A 292 8.54 -1.36 16.35
N GLY A 293 8.03 -1.89 15.24
CA GLY A 293 7.23 -3.12 15.23
C GLY A 293 5.87 -2.96 15.93
N GLU A 294 5.30 -1.76 15.98
CA GLU A 294 4.03 -1.52 16.66
C GLU A 294 3.09 -0.63 15.84
N PHE A 295 1.87 -1.12 15.65
CA PHE A 295 0.83 -0.51 14.83
C PHE A 295 -0.46 -0.38 15.63
N LEU A 296 -1.23 0.67 15.34
CA LEU A 296 -2.48 0.98 16.03
C LEU A 296 -3.57 1.37 15.02
N ALA A 297 -4.60 0.53 14.90
CA ALA A 297 -5.81 0.86 14.17
C ALA A 297 -6.82 1.51 15.13
N THR A 298 -7.54 2.52 14.65
CA THR A 298 -8.68 3.12 15.38
C THR A 298 -9.95 2.72 14.66
N VAL A 299 -10.79 1.95 15.34
CA VAL A 299 -12.05 1.43 14.82
C VAL A 299 -13.18 2.37 15.21
N SER A 300 -14.04 2.71 14.25
CA SER A 300 -15.20 3.59 14.46
C SER A 300 -16.48 2.78 14.31
N LEU A 301 -17.27 2.70 15.38
CA LEU A 301 -18.55 2.00 15.35
C LEU A 301 -19.60 2.72 14.50
N ALA A 302 -19.40 4.00 14.19
CA ALA A 302 -20.24 4.70 13.22
C ALA A 302 -20.17 4.04 11.83
N LEU A 303 -19.01 3.49 11.47
CA LEU A 303 -18.84 2.73 10.23
C LEU A 303 -19.39 1.32 10.31
N HIS A 304 -19.92 0.93 11.47
CA HIS A 304 -20.59 -0.34 11.75
C HIS A 304 -22.04 -0.14 12.22
N GLY A 305 -22.65 0.99 11.85
CA GLY A 305 -24.04 1.28 12.17
C GLY A 305 -24.33 1.54 13.65
N TYR A 306 -23.31 1.65 14.51
CA TYR A 306 -23.47 1.57 15.97
C TYR A 306 -24.23 0.32 16.40
N GLU A 307 -24.04 -0.80 15.70
CA GLU A 307 -24.64 -2.05 16.09
C GLU A 307 -24.08 -2.52 17.44
N SER A 308 -24.96 -3.01 18.31
CA SER A 308 -24.55 -3.70 19.54
C SER A 308 -24.55 -5.20 19.28
N GLY A 309 -23.77 -5.92 20.07
CA GLY A 309 -23.59 -7.36 19.95
C GLY A 309 -22.14 -7.74 19.70
N ASN A 310 -21.96 -8.91 19.11
CA ASN A 310 -20.64 -9.50 18.92
C ASN A 310 -19.99 -8.98 17.63
N TYR A 311 -18.70 -8.67 17.72
CA TYR A 311 -17.87 -8.26 16.60
C TYR A 311 -16.77 -9.27 16.33
N SER A 312 -16.46 -9.44 15.05
CA SER A 312 -15.29 -10.20 14.60
C SER A 312 -14.17 -9.24 14.24
N ILE A 313 -12.97 -9.54 14.72
CA ILE A 313 -11.78 -8.69 14.63
C ILE A 313 -10.59 -9.58 14.29
N ALA A 314 -9.85 -9.21 13.25
CA ALA A 314 -8.58 -9.86 12.90
C ALA A 314 -7.51 -8.81 12.61
N ALA A 315 -6.25 -9.25 12.49
CA ALA A 315 -5.16 -8.41 12.04
C ALA A 315 -4.34 -9.13 10.97
N TYR A 316 -3.91 -8.38 9.96
CA TYR A 316 -3.06 -8.83 8.87
C TYR A 316 -1.84 -7.91 8.78
N ALA A 317 -0.65 -8.49 8.93
CA ALA A 317 0.64 -7.82 8.81
C ALA A 317 1.28 -8.15 7.46
N TYR A 318 1.84 -7.14 6.78
CA TYR A 318 2.38 -7.26 5.44
C TYR A 318 3.85 -6.84 5.38
N ALA A 319 4.63 -7.55 4.55
CA ALA A 319 5.98 -7.16 4.12
C ALA A 319 6.10 -7.42 2.61
N GLY A 320 5.90 -6.37 1.81
CA GLY A 320 5.62 -6.53 0.37
C GLY A 320 4.32 -7.32 0.16
N ASN A 321 4.36 -8.34 -0.70
CA ASN A 321 3.23 -9.23 -0.96
C ASN A 321 3.12 -10.42 0.03
N ASN A 322 3.99 -10.49 1.03
CA ASN A 322 3.90 -11.50 2.09
C ASN A 322 2.93 -11.02 3.17
N THR A 323 2.19 -11.96 3.77
CA THR A 323 1.17 -11.67 4.78
C THR A 323 1.25 -12.67 5.94
N ALA A 324 0.98 -12.19 7.15
CA ALA A 324 0.69 -12.99 8.33
C ALA A 324 -0.63 -12.50 8.94
N GLY A 325 -1.54 -13.41 9.26
CA GLY A 325 -2.86 -13.09 9.79
C GLY A 325 -3.11 -13.75 11.14
N VAL A 326 -3.88 -13.10 12.01
CA VAL A 326 -4.38 -13.68 13.26
C VAL A 326 -5.81 -13.23 13.52
N THR A 327 -6.66 -14.16 13.95
CA THR A 327 -7.98 -13.83 14.51
C THR A 327 -7.78 -13.30 15.93
N ILE A 328 -8.28 -12.09 16.20
CA ILE A 328 -8.19 -11.47 17.54
C ILE A 328 -9.41 -11.90 18.38
N SER A 329 -10.60 -11.85 17.80
CA SER A 329 -11.84 -12.35 18.40
C SER A 329 -12.89 -12.56 17.31
N ASN A 330 -13.82 -13.49 17.52
CA ASN A 330 -15.00 -13.67 16.67
C ASN A 330 -16.29 -13.24 17.39
N ASP A 331 -16.17 -12.76 18.62
CA ASP A 331 -17.28 -12.59 19.57
C ASP A 331 -17.05 -11.42 20.54
N TYR A 332 -16.31 -10.40 20.10
CA TYR A 332 -15.99 -9.24 20.94
C TYR A 332 -17.28 -8.47 21.22
N ALA A 333 -17.80 -8.61 22.44
CA ALA A 333 -19.08 -8.05 22.82
C ALA A 333 -18.98 -6.52 22.97
N ILE A 334 -19.79 -5.82 22.17
CA ILE A 334 -19.95 -4.37 22.23
C ILE A 334 -21.37 -4.06 22.68
N SER A 335 -21.49 -3.36 23.80
CA SER A 335 -22.75 -2.81 24.29
C SER A 335 -22.67 -1.29 24.21
N LEU A 336 -23.47 -0.70 23.31
CA LEU A 336 -23.54 0.75 23.16
C LEU A 336 -24.62 1.34 24.04
N GLN A 337 -24.35 2.53 24.58
CA GLN A 337 -25.38 3.33 25.21
C GLN A 337 -26.30 3.90 24.11
N ALA A 338 -27.59 3.57 24.19
CA ALA A 338 -28.60 4.20 23.34
C ALA A 338 -28.62 5.71 23.60
N LEU A 339 -28.83 6.49 22.53
CA LEU A 339 -29.16 7.90 22.74
C LEU A 339 -30.51 8.01 23.46
N PRO A 340 -30.74 9.09 24.23
CA PRO A 340 -32.08 9.40 24.70
C PRO A 340 -33.06 9.48 23.53
N ASN A 341 -34.29 9.01 23.72
CA ASN A 341 -35.34 9.05 22.68
C ASN A 341 -35.48 10.45 22.08
N GLY A 342 -35.60 10.54 20.76
CA GLY A 342 -35.81 11.80 20.05
C GLY A 342 -34.52 12.52 19.65
N GLN A 343 -33.38 11.83 19.60
CA GLN A 343 -32.07 12.42 19.25
C GLN A 343 -31.38 11.67 18.10
N ASN A 344 -30.77 12.44 17.21
CA ASN A 344 -29.93 11.98 16.11
C ASN A 344 -28.47 12.39 16.33
N ARG A 345 -27.54 11.47 16.02
CA ARG A 345 -26.12 11.80 15.87
C ARG A 345 -25.92 12.51 14.54
N MET A 346 -25.33 13.70 14.55
CA MET A 346 -24.93 14.37 13.33
C MET A 346 -23.47 14.06 13.04
N TYR A 347 -23.23 13.21 12.05
CA TYR A 347 -21.91 12.82 11.60
C TYR A 347 -21.27 13.94 10.81
N ARG A 348 -20.00 14.25 11.11
CA ARG A 348 -19.18 15.20 10.37
C ARG A 348 -18.15 14.43 9.55
N ILE A 349 -18.14 14.66 8.24
CA ILE A 349 -17.26 13.97 7.29
C ILE A 349 -16.54 15.03 6.45
N TYR A 350 -15.21 14.93 6.32
CA TYR A 350 -14.37 15.85 5.57
C TYR A 350 -13.81 15.23 4.29
N ASN A 351 -13.94 15.94 3.16
CA ASN A 351 -13.31 15.58 1.90
C ASN A 351 -12.00 16.36 1.71
N GLN A 352 -10.87 15.65 1.80
CA GLN A 352 -9.54 16.26 1.64
C GLN A 352 -9.28 16.83 0.22
N ASN A 353 -9.99 16.33 -0.79
CA ASN A 353 -9.79 16.75 -2.18
C ASN A 353 -10.55 18.04 -2.51
N SER A 354 -11.75 18.22 -1.96
CA SER A 354 -12.59 19.40 -2.22
C SER A 354 -12.54 20.45 -1.11
N GLY A 355 -12.13 20.07 0.11
CA GLY A 355 -12.25 20.91 1.32
C GLY A 355 -13.65 20.88 1.95
N GLU A 356 -14.57 20.10 1.40
CA GLU A 356 -15.96 20.04 1.87
C GLU A 356 -16.11 19.33 3.21
N HIS A 357 -16.99 19.87 4.05
CA HIS A 357 -17.53 19.17 5.20
C HIS A 357 -18.98 18.79 4.92
N PHE A 358 -19.27 17.50 5.01
CA PHE A 358 -20.61 16.95 4.88
C PHE A 358 -21.16 16.55 6.24
N TYR A 359 -22.44 16.84 6.45
CA TYR A 359 -23.15 16.57 7.70
C TYR A 359 -24.40 15.75 7.44
N THR A 360 -24.57 14.65 8.18
CA THR A 360 -25.72 13.75 8.01
C THR A 360 -26.07 13.00 9.28
N ALA A 361 -27.35 12.68 9.45
CA ALA A 361 -27.83 11.72 10.44
C ALA A 361 -27.87 10.28 9.89
N SER A 362 -27.68 10.12 8.58
CA SER A 362 -27.82 8.84 7.88
C SER A 362 -26.52 8.04 7.97
N LEU A 363 -26.57 6.90 8.68
CA LEU A 363 -25.49 5.93 8.72
C LEU A 363 -25.13 5.36 7.34
N PRO A 364 -26.10 5.04 6.45
CA PRO A 364 -25.79 4.65 5.07
C PRO A 364 -25.01 5.73 4.28
N GLU A 365 -25.37 7.01 4.41
CA GLU A 365 -24.61 8.10 3.76
C GLU A 365 -23.19 8.20 4.33
N LEU A 366 -23.04 8.16 5.65
CA LEU A 366 -21.73 8.15 6.30
C LEU A 366 -20.86 7.01 5.77
N ARG A 367 -21.38 5.78 5.76
CA ARG A 367 -20.64 4.60 5.29
C ARG A 367 -20.23 4.73 3.83
N SER A 368 -21.13 5.18 2.96
CA SER A 368 -20.82 5.38 1.55
C SER A 368 -19.71 6.42 1.35
N LEU A 369 -19.77 7.56 2.04
CA LEU A 369 -18.76 8.61 1.92
C LEU A 369 -17.38 8.15 2.43
N VAL A 370 -17.33 7.44 3.55
CA VAL A 370 -16.07 7.07 4.20
C VAL A 370 -15.46 5.83 3.58
N VAL A 371 -16.24 4.75 3.46
CA VAL A 371 -15.74 3.44 3.03
C VAL A 371 -15.61 3.38 1.51
N THR A 372 -16.60 3.90 0.77
CA THR A 372 -16.60 3.83 -0.70
C THR A 372 -15.85 5.00 -1.32
N ASN A 373 -16.06 6.23 -0.85
CA ASN A 373 -15.49 7.43 -1.48
C ASN A 373 -14.21 7.92 -0.80
N GLY A 374 -13.76 7.30 0.29
CA GLY A 374 -12.50 7.62 0.97
C GLY A 374 -12.50 8.95 1.72
N TRP A 375 -13.66 9.48 2.09
CA TRP A 375 -13.75 10.71 2.88
C TRP A 375 -13.36 10.44 4.34
N HIS A 376 -12.89 11.47 5.03
CA HIS A 376 -12.43 11.35 6.41
C HIS A 376 -13.59 11.56 7.40
N TYR A 377 -13.95 10.53 8.17
CA TYR A 377 -14.89 10.69 9.28
C TYR A 377 -14.22 11.44 10.44
N GLU A 378 -14.80 12.57 10.84
CA GLU A 378 -14.26 13.43 11.91
C GLU A 378 -14.98 13.25 13.24
N GLY A 379 -16.01 12.39 13.31
CA GLY A 379 -16.76 12.12 14.53
C GLY A 379 -18.20 12.64 14.49
N ILE A 380 -18.80 12.74 15.67
CA ILE A 380 -20.13 13.31 15.85
C ILE A 380 -19.92 14.83 16.01
N GLY A 381 -20.44 15.63 15.10
CA GLY A 381 -20.37 17.09 15.21
C GLY A 381 -21.26 17.62 16.33
N TRP A 382 -22.49 17.11 16.42
CA TRP A 382 -23.46 17.47 17.48
C TRP A 382 -24.60 16.45 17.57
N LEU A 383 -25.44 16.59 18.59
CA LEU A 383 -26.71 15.86 18.72
C LEU A 383 -27.86 16.76 18.28
N ALA A 384 -28.66 16.32 17.32
CA ALA A 384 -29.84 17.05 16.82
C ALA A 384 -31.13 16.38 17.30
N PRO A 385 -32.23 17.13 17.50
CA PRO A 385 -33.53 16.51 17.72
C PRO A 385 -33.99 15.73 16.48
N GLU A 386 -34.69 14.61 16.70
CA GLU A 386 -35.39 13.88 15.64
C GLU A 386 -36.49 14.72 15.00
N LYS A 387 -37.13 15.58 15.80
CA LYS A 387 -38.18 16.49 15.36
C LYS A 387 -38.17 17.76 16.21
N SER A 388 -38.40 18.90 15.57
CA SER A 388 -38.70 20.18 16.22
C SER A 388 -39.53 21.07 15.30
N THR A 389 -39.81 22.31 15.73
CA THR A 389 -40.50 23.30 14.89
C THR A 389 -39.60 23.96 13.84
N VAL A 390 -38.28 23.81 13.96
CA VAL A 390 -37.30 24.53 13.12
C VAL A 390 -36.49 23.54 12.26
N PRO A 391 -36.88 23.32 10.99
CA PRO A 391 -36.14 22.43 10.10
C PRO A 391 -34.80 23.04 9.63
N VAL A 392 -33.79 22.20 9.42
CA VAL A 392 -32.55 22.55 8.71
C VAL A 392 -32.60 21.90 7.33
N TYR A 393 -32.74 22.74 6.31
CA TYR A 393 -32.83 22.34 4.91
C TYR A 393 -31.44 22.02 4.35
N ARG A 394 -31.33 20.95 3.56
CA ARG A 394 -30.13 20.58 2.80
C ARG A 394 -30.33 20.87 1.32
N VAL A 395 -29.38 21.59 0.72
CA VAL A 395 -29.34 21.82 -0.73
C VAL A 395 -27.95 21.50 -1.29
N TYR A 396 -27.90 21.00 -2.51
CA TYR A 396 -26.67 20.54 -3.16
C TYR A 396 -26.40 21.28 -4.47
N ASN A 397 -25.15 21.72 -4.65
CA ASN A 397 -24.66 22.28 -5.90
C ASN A 397 -23.82 21.27 -6.67
N LYS A 398 -24.39 20.70 -7.74
CA LYS A 398 -23.69 19.73 -8.60
C LYS A 398 -22.45 20.29 -9.34
N ASN A 399 -22.38 21.61 -9.55
CA ASN A 399 -21.29 22.22 -10.31
C ASN A 399 -20.05 22.46 -9.45
N ALA A 400 -20.26 22.77 -8.16
CA ALA A 400 -19.20 22.92 -7.18
C ALA A 400 -18.87 21.60 -6.47
N GLY A 401 -19.86 20.71 -6.33
CA GLY A 401 -19.78 19.59 -5.39
C GLY A 401 -19.83 20.11 -3.95
N ASP A 402 -20.82 20.94 -3.61
CA ASP A 402 -20.91 21.59 -2.29
C ASP A 402 -22.33 21.47 -1.73
N HIS A 403 -22.43 21.21 -0.42
CA HIS A 403 -23.70 21.19 0.31
C HIS A 403 -23.85 22.43 1.18
N HIS A 404 -25.09 22.95 1.23
CA HIS A 404 -25.45 24.05 2.12
C HIS A 404 -26.60 23.67 3.04
N TYR A 405 -26.53 24.15 4.28
CA TYR A 405 -27.46 23.83 5.35
C TYR A 405 -28.00 25.11 5.98
N THR A 406 -29.32 25.22 6.05
CA THR A 406 -29.95 26.45 6.52
C THR A 406 -31.32 26.24 7.13
N THR A 407 -31.63 27.00 8.18
CA THR A 407 -32.98 27.14 8.72
C THR A 407 -33.82 28.16 7.95
N ASN A 408 -33.19 28.97 7.09
CA ASN A 408 -33.85 30.04 6.37
C ASN A 408 -34.48 29.53 5.06
N VAL A 409 -35.81 29.48 5.04
CA VAL A 409 -36.59 29.03 3.87
C VAL A 409 -36.34 29.89 2.62
N ASN A 410 -36.08 31.19 2.78
CA ASN A 410 -35.81 32.11 1.67
C ASN A 410 -34.41 31.90 1.08
N GLU A 411 -33.40 31.62 1.92
CA GLU A 411 -32.05 31.26 1.46
C GLU A 411 -32.10 29.96 0.65
N LYS A 412 -32.75 28.93 1.19
CA LYS A 412 -32.99 27.67 0.47
C LYS A 412 -33.73 27.89 -0.86
N ASN A 413 -34.83 28.64 -0.87
CA ASN A 413 -35.59 28.92 -2.10
C ASN A 413 -34.75 29.66 -3.14
N SER A 414 -33.91 30.60 -2.70
CA SER A 414 -33.03 31.37 -3.60
C SER A 414 -31.94 30.49 -4.23
N LEU A 415 -31.35 29.59 -3.45
CA LEU A 415 -30.36 28.62 -3.96
C LEU A 415 -31.00 27.64 -4.96
N VAL A 416 -32.20 27.15 -4.67
CA VAL A 416 -32.96 26.29 -5.60
C VAL A 416 -33.27 27.02 -6.90
N LYS A 417 -33.70 28.29 -6.82
CA LYS A 417 -33.92 29.14 -8.01
C LYS A 417 -32.62 29.35 -8.81
N ALA A 418 -31.48 29.40 -8.13
CA ALA A 418 -30.15 29.47 -8.75
C ALA A 418 -29.64 28.11 -9.30
N GLY A 419 -30.47 27.06 -9.29
CA GLY A 419 -30.16 25.76 -9.87
C GLY A 419 -29.58 24.73 -8.91
N TRP A 420 -29.56 25.01 -7.60
CA TRP A 420 -29.19 24.01 -6.59
C TRP A 420 -30.32 23.00 -6.42
N LYS A 421 -29.96 21.75 -6.12
CA LYS A 421 -30.93 20.68 -5.85
C LYS A 421 -31.39 20.75 -4.40
N TYR A 422 -32.69 20.82 -4.16
CA TYR A 422 -33.25 20.63 -2.82
C TYR A 422 -33.27 19.14 -2.46
N GLU A 423 -32.69 18.79 -1.32
CA GLU A 423 -32.57 17.40 -0.88
C GLU A 423 -33.47 17.08 0.33
N GLY A 424 -34.28 18.04 0.77
CA GLY A 424 -35.18 17.86 1.90
C GLY A 424 -34.68 18.50 3.19
N ILE A 425 -35.32 18.08 4.29
CA ILE A 425 -34.90 18.43 5.65
C ILE A 425 -33.81 17.43 6.04
N GLY A 426 -32.62 17.93 6.33
CA GLY A 426 -31.51 17.08 6.80
C GLY A 426 -31.70 16.67 8.27
N TRP A 427 -32.06 17.64 9.11
CA TRP A 427 -32.33 17.46 10.55
C TRP A 427 -33.12 18.68 11.07
N TYR A 428 -33.31 18.76 12.39
CA TYR A 428 -34.04 19.84 13.05
C TYR A 428 -33.13 20.60 14.04
N SER A 429 -33.40 21.88 14.26
CA SER A 429 -32.76 22.69 15.29
C SER A 429 -33.47 22.51 16.63
N ASP A 430 -32.74 22.53 17.74
CA ASP A 430 -33.34 22.51 19.07
C ASP A 430 -34.16 23.78 19.35
N ASP A 431 -35.45 23.60 19.70
CA ASP A 431 -36.38 24.68 20.03
C ASP A 431 -35.97 25.40 21.33
N LYS A 432 -35.29 24.69 22.25
CA LYS A 432 -34.79 25.26 23.52
C LYS A 432 -33.49 26.04 23.37
N LYS A 433 -32.87 25.98 22.18
CA LYS A 433 -31.63 26.70 21.85
C LYS A 433 -30.45 26.34 22.78
N THR A 434 -30.30 25.06 23.09
CA THR A 434 -29.36 24.57 24.13
C THR A 434 -27.89 24.80 23.76
N VAL A 435 -27.43 24.32 22.59
CA VAL A 435 -26.03 24.45 22.16
C VAL A 435 -25.96 25.16 20.80
N PRO A 436 -25.27 26.30 20.65
CA PRO A 436 -25.19 26.98 19.36
C PRO A 436 -24.30 26.20 18.38
N VAL A 437 -24.75 26.11 17.12
CA VAL A 437 -23.94 25.66 15.98
C VAL A 437 -23.58 26.88 15.13
N TYR A 438 -22.30 27.23 15.14
CA TYR A 438 -21.75 28.38 14.42
C TYR A 438 -21.58 28.09 12.94
N ARG A 439 -21.81 29.10 12.10
CA ARG A 439 -21.65 29.06 10.65
C ARG A 439 -20.54 30.02 10.22
N ALA A 440 -19.56 29.52 9.47
CA ALA A 440 -18.53 30.34 8.82
C ALA A 440 -18.56 30.13 7.31
N TYR A 441 -18.29 31.19 6.54
CA TYR A 441 -18.28 31.17 5.07
C TYR A 441 -16.93 31.59 4.49
N ASN A 442 -16.41 30.80 3.56
CA ASN A 442 -15.22 31.10 2.78
C ASN A 442 -15.58 31.49 1.35
N LYS A 443 -15.54 32.80 1.05
CA LYS A 443 -15.83 33.33 -0.29
C LYS A 443 -14.85 32.88 -1.39
N ASN A 444 -13.65 32.43 -1.00
CA ASN A 444 -12.60 32.04 -1.95
C ASN A 444 -12.62 30.53 -2.23
N ALA A 445 -13.47 29.76 -1.56
CA ALA A 445 -13.57 28.33 -1.74
C ALA A 445 -14.38 27.98 -3.00
N LYS A 446 -13.86 27.04 -3.81
CA LYS A 446 -14.59 26.48 -4.95
C LYS A 446 -15.67 25.48 -4.52
N ALA A 447 -15.41 24.74 -3.45
CA ALA A 447 -16.27 23.78 -2.75
C ALA A 447 -15.91 23.80 -1.26
N GLY A 448 -16.78 23.30 -0.37
CA GLY A 448 -16.55 23.39 1.07
C GLY A 448 -16.59 24.83 1.56
N SER A 449 -17.49 25.62 0.99
CA SER A 449 -17.55 27.05 1.25
C SER A 449 -18.08 27.38 2.65
N HIS A 450 -18.74 26.43 3.32
CA HIS A 450 -19.27 26.63 4.67
C HIS A 450 -18.74 25.59 5.66
N ASN A 451 -18.52 26.02 6.89
CA ASN A 451 -18.24 25.15 8.03
C ASN A 451 -19.30 25.37 9.12
N TYR A 452 -19.70 24.26 9.75
CA TYR A 452 -20.67 24.24 10.83
C TYR A 452 -20.09 23.52 12.05
N THR A 453 -20.05 24.19 13.19
CA THR A 453 -19.39 23.65 14.37
C THR A 453 -20.00 24.14 15.68
N VAL A 454 -20.04 23.27 16.69
CA VAL A 454 -20.32 23.65 18.09
C VAL A 454 -19.07 24.18 18.80
N ASN A 455 -17.89 24.01 18.20
CA ASN A 455 -16.62 24.41 18.78
C ASN A 455 -16.33 25.89 18.48
N LEU A 456 -16.50 26.75 19.49
CA LEU A 456 -16.24 28.18 19.37
C LEU A 456 -14.78 28.50 19.01
N ALA A 457 -13.81 27.70 19.48
CA ALA A 457 -12.41 27.92 19.15
C ALA A 457 -12.12 27.63 17.66
N GLU A 458 -12.75 26.60 17.08
CA GLU A 458 -12.68 26.33 15.65
C GLU A 458 -13.26 27.50 14.84
N GLN A 459 -14.46 27.97 15.19
CA GLN A 459 -15.09 29.14 14.56
C GLN A 459 -14.17 30.37 14.60
N GLN A 460 -13.59 30.67 15.76
CA GLN A 460 -12.67 31.80 15.93
C GLN A 460 -11.40 31.64 15.09
N ASN A 461 -10.89 30.43 14.95
CA ASN A 461 -9.72 30.16 14.12
C ASN A 461 -10.03 30.34 12.63
N LEU A 462 -11.19 29.88 12.14
CA LEU A 462 -11.61 30.12 10.76
C LEU A 462 -11.74 31.62 10.47
N ILE A 463 -12.31 32.39 11.39
CA ILE A 463 -12.42 33.85 11.26
C ILE A 463 -11.03 34.51 11.17
N LYS A 464 -10.08 34.10 12.01
CA LYS A 464 -8.69 34.57 11.94
C LYS A 464 -8.03 34.25 10.59
N LEU A 465 -8.41 33.14 9.97
CA LEU A 465 -7.97 32.73 8.63
C LEU A 465 -8.73 33.45 7.49
N GLY A 466 -9.58 34.44 7.81
CA GLY A 466 -10.27 35.27 6.83
C GLY A 466 -11.66 34.75 6.41
N TRP A 467 -12.19 33.74 7.08
CA TRP A 467 -13.57 33.30 6.85
C TRP A 467 -14.55 34.33 7.42
N ARG A 468 -15.66 34.56 6.72
CA ARG A 468 -16.73 35.42 7.20
C ARG A 468 -17.50 34.72 8.32
N ASN A 469 -17.61 35.37 9.47
CA ASN A 469 -18.49 34.95 10.54
C ASN A 469 -19.95 35.18 10.12
N GLU A 470 -20.76 34.13 10.05
CA GLU A 470 -22.19 34.23 9.74
C GLU A 470 -23.09 34.00 10.97
N GLY A 471 -22.48 33.91 12.16
CA GLY A 471 -23.19 33.77 13.42
C GLY A 471 -23.67 32.35 13.68
N ILE A 472 -24.82 32.23 14.35
CA ILE A 472 -25.41 30.94 14.71
C ILE A 472 -26.33 30.50 13.57
N GLY A 473 -26.05 29.35 12.97
CA GLY A 473 -26.91 28.77 11.93
C GLY A 473 -28.17 28.11 12.52
N TRP A 474 -27.99 27.36 13.62
CA TRP A 474 -29.04 26.68 14.39
C TRP A 474 -28.53 26.25 15.77
N TYR A 475 -29.36 25.53 16.52
CA TYR A 475 -29.02 24.99 17.83
C TYR A 475 -29.11 23.46 17.87
N ALA A 476 -28.21 22.84 18.62
CA ALA A 476 -28.14 21.41 18.91
C ALA A 476 -28.63 21.12 20.34
N LEU A 477 -28.96 19.85 20.61
CA LEU A 477 -29.30 19.35 21.95
C LEU A 477 -28.07 19.17 22.83
N GLY A 478 -26.90 18.94 22.21
CA GLY A 478 -25.65 18.66 22.89
C GLY A 478 -24.47 18.69 21.92
N THR A 479 -23.28 18.81 22.48
CA THR A 479 -22.03 18.61 21.73
C THR A 479 -21.91 17.16 21.30
N GLY A 480 -21.18 16.92 20.21
CA GLY A 480 -20.75 15.57 19.86
C GLY A 480 -19.49 15.14 20.61
N ASN A 481 -18.81 14.12 20.08
CA ASN A 481 -17.63 13.47 20.69
C ASN A 481 -16.34 13.98 20.06
#